data_AF-X0RTC0-F1
#
_entry.id   AF-X0RTC0-F1
#
_cell.length_a   1.000
_cell.length_b   1.000
_cell.length_c   1.000
_cell.angle_alpha   90.00
_cell.angle_beta   90.00
_cell.angle_gamma   90.00
#
_symmetry.space_group_name_H-M   'P 1'
#
loop_
_entity.id
_entity.type
_entity.pdbx_description
1 polymer ?
#
loop_
_entity_poly.entity_id
_entity_poly.type
_entity_poly.pdbx_seq_one_letter_code
_entity_poly.pdbx_strand_id
1 'polypeptide(L)'
;MRKEKAELGLMFLKCYLGGILELRTVALNLVVTADQKPRASAVARAQAELGRPYFTNMAHEIGRLSDICRYLLPHLTGQLDREGVRKALEKLVRDGTLVITGDGDANRQASPSQQVLRDAVDRTLRQLEAGGFMVG
;
A
#
# COMPACT_ATOMS: atom_id res chain seq x y z
N MET A 1 14.90 -31.71 -14.42
CA MET A 1 14.85 -30.38 -15.08
C MET A 1 13.92 -30.28 -16.31
N ARG A 2 14.13 -30.99 -17.43
CA ARG A 2 13.30 -30.79 -18.65
C ARG A 2 11.82 -31.21 -18.48
N LYS A 3 11.58 -32.32 -17.78
CA LYS A 3 10.24 -32.85 -17.49
C LYS A 3 9.44 -31.93 -16.55
N GLU A 4 10.08 -31.49 -15.46
CA GLU A 4 9.47 -30.55 -14.50
C GLU A 4 9.07 -29.22 -15.15
N LYS A 5 9.91 -28.67 -16.04
CA LYS A 5 9.57 -27.44 -16.78
C LYS A 5 8.36 -27.62 -17.70
N ALA A 6 8.22 -28.77 -18.34
CA ALA A 6 7.06 -29.08 -19.18
C ALA A 6 5.78 -29.24 -18.35
N GLU A 7 5.87 -29.91 -17.19
CA GLU A 7 4.76 -30.07 -16.25
C GLU A 7 4.29 -28.72 -15.68
N LEU A 8 5.23 -27.86 -15.24
CA LEU A 8 4.93 -26.49 -14.82
C LEU A 8 4.34 -25.64 -15.94
N GLY A 9 4.87 -25.75 -17.16
CA GLY A 9 4.36 -25.02 -18.32
C GLY A 9 2.90 -25.37 -18.62
N LEU A 10 2.55 -26.65 -18.60
CA LEU A 10 1.17 -27.09 -18.82
C LEU A 10 0.24 -26.63 -17.68
N MET A 11 0.71 -26.68 -16.44
CA MET A 11 -0.04 -26.20 -15.27
C MET A 11 -0.31 -24.70 -15.37
N PHE A 12 0.72 -23.88 -15.64
CA PHE A 12 0.57 -22.44 -15.79
C PHE A 12 -0.33 -22.07 -16.97
N LEU A 13 -0.23 -22.79 -18.09
CA LEU A 13 -1.14 -22.57 -19.22
C LEU A 13 -2.60 -22.84 -18.82
N LYS A 14 -2.88 -23.92 -18.10
CA LYS A 14 -4.23 -24.22 -17.59
C LYS A 14 -4.72 -23.13 -16.62
N CYS A 15 -3.88 -22.69 -15.70
CA CYS A 15 -4.22 -21.63 -14.75
C CYS A 15 -4.47 -20.28 -15.44
N TYR A 16 -3.67 -19.95 -16.47
CA TYR A 16 -3.87 -18.75 -17.29
C TYR A 16 -5.20 -18.80 -18.05
N LEU A 17 -5.48 -19.93 -18.73
CA LEU A 17 -6.75 -20.14 -19.43
C LEU A 17 -7.96 -20.11 -18.48
N GLY A 18 -7.76 -20.50 -17.22
CA GLY A 18 -8.77 -20.44 -16.16
C GLY A 18 -8.89 -19.09 -15.46
N GLY A 19 -8.11 -18.06 -15.84
CA GLY A 19 -8.13 -16.74 -15.19
C GLY A 19 -7.55 -16.71 -13.77
N ILE A 20 -6.78 -17.73 -13.38
CA ILE A 20 -6.15 -17.84 -12.06
C ILE A 20 -4.77 -17.14 -12.04
N LEU A 21 -4.10 -17.10 -13.19
CA LEU A 21 -2.81 -16.43 -13.37
C LEU A 21 -2.92 -15.35 -14.44
N GLU A 22 -2.30 -14.20 -14.18
CA GLU A 22 -2.00 -13.21 -15.22
C GLU A 22 -0.60 -13.44 -15.79
N LEU A 23 -0.48 -13.34 -17.11
CA LEU A 23 0.81 -13.31 -17.80
C LEU A 23 1.08 -11.89 -18.28
N ARG A 24 2.26 -11.36 -17.94
CA ARG A 24 2.72 -10.05 -18.40
C ARG A 24 4.02 -10.21 -19.18
N THR A 25 4.10 -9.54 -20.34
CA THR A 25 5.32 -9.50 -21.17
C THR A 25 6.29 -8.41 -20.73
N VAL A 26 5.82 -7.46 -19.92
CA VAL A 26 6.62 -6.40 -19.29
C VAL A 26 6.56 -6.57 -17.79
N ALA A 27 7.73 -6.62 -17.14
CA ALA A 27 7.81 -6.70 -15.69
C ALA A 27 7.26 -5.41 -15.06
N LEU A 28 6.46 -5.55 -14.01
CA LEU A 28 6.01 -4.41 -13.22
C LEU A 28 7.13 -3.98 -12.27
N ASN A 29 7.42 -2.68 -12.20
CA ASN A 29 8.33 -2.13 -11.20
C ASN A 29 7.63 -2.00 -9.85
N LEU A 30 7.38 -3.15 -9.21
CA LEU A 30 6.71 -3.29 -7.93
C LEU A 30 7.72 -3.65 -6.85
N VAL A 31 7.50 -3.14 -5.65
CA VAL A 31 8.23 -3.56 -4.45
C VAL A 31 7.32 -4.39 -3.57
N VAL A 32 7.78 -5.62 -3.26
CA VAL A 32 7.06 -6.58 -2.41
C VAL A 32 7.27 -6.28 -0.92
N THR A 33 8.32 -5.53 -0.57
CA THR A 33 8.62 -5.14 0.81
C THR A 33 9.17 -3.72 0.82
N ALA A 34 8.45 -2.78 1.42
CA ALA A 34 8.82 -1.38 1.44
C ALA A 34 10.19 -1.18 2.09
N ASP A 35 11.03 -0.45 1.37
CA ASP A 35 12.37 -0.06 1.80
C ASP A 35 12.31 0.82 3.08
N GLN A 36 13.47 1.09 3.69
CA GLN A 36 13.59 1.98 4.84
C GLN A 36 12.95 3.34 4.59
N LYS A 37 12.97 3.79 3.32
CA LYS A 37 12.31 5.01 2.84
C LYS A 37 11.20 4.66 1.85
N PRO A 38 9.98 4.39 2.33
CA PRO A 38 8.89 3.93 1.47
C PRO A 38 8.53 4.95 0.38
N ARG A 39 8.35 4.45 -0.84
CA ARG A 39 7.95 5.24 -2.01
C ARG A 39 6.74 4.62 -2.69
N ALA A 40 5.67 5.40 -2.83
CA ALA A 40 4.49 5.04 -3.59
C ALA A 40 4.56 5.57 -5.02
N SER A 41 3.76 5.00 -5.92
CA SER A 41 3.69 5.45 -7.32
C SER A 41 3.26 6.92 -7.40
N ALA A 42 3.82 7.66 -8.36
CA ALA A 42 3.50 9.07 -8.55
C ALA A 42 2.00 9.30 -8.87
N VAL A 43 1.38 8.35 -9.57
CA VAL A 43 -0.05 8.37 -9.91
C VAL A 43 -0.91 8.26 -8.64
N ALA A 44 -0.65 7.28 -7.77
CA ALA A 44 -1.41 7.09 -6.55
C ALA A 44 -1.26 8.28 -5.59
N ARG A 45 -0.05 8.86 -5.52
CA ARG A 45 0.22 10.09 -4.77
C ARG A 45 -0.59 11.27 -5.29
N ALA A 46 -0.56 11.53 -6.60
CA ALA A 46 -1.32 12.62 -7.20
C ALA A 46 -2.85 12.43 -7.03
N GLN A 47 -3.35 11.20 -7.15
CA GLN A 47 -4.75 10.88 -6.88
C GLN A 47 -5.14 11.17 -5.43
N ALA A 48 -4.24 10.91 -4.47
CA ALA A 48 -4.44 11.22 -3.06
C ALA A 48 -4.51 12.73 -2.80
N GLU A 49 -3.57 13.49 -3.37
CA GLU A 49 -3.52 14.96 -3.27
C GLU A 49 -4.79 15.61 -3.86
N LEU A 50 -5.35 15.03 -4.92
CA LEU A 50 -6.62 15.45 -5.52
C LEU A 50 -7.87 14.97 -4.75
N GLY A 51 -7.70 14.29 -3.63
CA GLY A 51 -8.81 13.80 -2.80
C GLY A 51 -9.64 12.69 -3.46
N ARG A 52 -9.08 11.97 -4.44
CA ARG A 52 -9.81 10.91 -5.16
C ARG A 52 -10.14 9.73 -4.21
N PRO A 53 -11.32 9.12 -4.36
CA PRO A 53 -11.72 7.96 -3.55
C PRO A 53 -11.17 6.63 -4.10
N TYR A 54 -10.68 6.62 -5.34
CA TYR A 54 -10.16 5.43 -6.03
C TYR A 54 -8.76 5.70 -6.56
N PHE A 55 -7.92 4.67 -6.50
CA PHE A 55 -6.49 4.75 -6.81
C PHE A 55 -6.12 3.71 -7.85
N THR A 56 -5.26 4.10 -8.77
CA THR A 56 -4.73 3.23 -9.81
C THR A 56 -3.37 2.68 -9.36
N ASN A 57 -3.24 1.36 -9.28
CA ASN A 57 -1.98 0.72 -8.93
C ASN A 57 -1.07 0.54 -10.17
N MET A 58 0.13 0.00 -9.97
CA MET A 58 1.08 -0.24 -11.06
C MET A 58 0.63 -1.32 -12.05
N ALA A 59 -0.36 -2.13 -11.68
CA ALA A 59 -0.98 -3.12 -12.55
C ALA A 59 -2.12 -2.54 -13.42
N HIS A 60 -2.40 -1.23 -13.31
CA HIS A 60 -3.55 -0.52 -13.90
C HIS A 60 -4.92 -0.99 -13.37
N GLU A 61 -4.95 -1.53 -12.17
CA GLU A 61 -6.18 -1.89 -11.47
C GLU A 61 -6.65 -0.70 -10.62
N ILE A 62 -7.96 -0.59 -10.44
CA ILE A 62 -8.58 0.47 -9.64
C ILE A 62 -9.03 -0.13 -8.31
N GLY A 63 -8.51 0.41 -7.22
CA GLY A 63 -8.85 -0.01 -5.86
C GLY A 63 -9.32 1.15 -5.00
N ARG A 64 -10.14 0.85 -3.99
CA ARG A 64 -10.44 1.78 -2.90
C ARG A 64 -9.46 1.52 -1.75
N LEU A 65 -8.80 2.57 -1.31
CA LEU A 65 -7.90 2.51 -0.16
C LEU A 65 -8.60 3.01 1.12
N SER A 66 -8.04 2.63 2.27
CA SER A 66 -8.49 3.18 3.56
C SER A 66 -8.15 4.67 3.66
N ASP A 67 -8.83 5.39 4.55
CA ASP A 67 -8.54 6.82 4.76
C ASP A 67 -7.09 7.05 5.19
N ILE A 68 -6.55 6.19 6.06
CA ILE A 68 -5.15 6.27 6.48
C ILE A 68 -4.20 6.16 5.27
N CYS A 69 -4.44 5.21 4.37
CA CYS A 69 -3.67 5.08 3.13
C CYS A 69 -3.75 6.36 2.28
N ARG A 70 -4.97 6.89 2.09
CA ARG A 70 -5.19 8.12 1.31
C ARG A 70 -4.41 9.30 1.86
N TYR A 71 -4.41 9.52 3.17
CA TYR A 71 -3.69 10.63 3.77
C TYR A 71 -2.18 10.41 3.87
N LEU A 72 -1.72 9.16 3.96
CA LEU A 72 -0.29 8.86 4.01
C LEU A 72 0.39 8.84 2.63
N LEU A 73 -0.32 8.47 1.57
CA LEU A 73 0.22 8.37 0.21
C LEU A 73 1.07 9.58 -0.20
N PRO A 74 0.64 10.85 -0.04
CA PRO A 74 1.43 12.03 -0.41
C PRO A 74 2.80 12.11 0.27
N HIS A 75 2.95 11.50 1.45
CA HIS A 75 4.20 11.49 2.22
C HIS A 75 5.17 10.37 1.82
N LEU A 76 4.73 9.39 1.03
CA LEU A 76 5.53 8.23 0.60
C LEU A 76 6.33 8.56 -0.67
N THR A 77 7.26 9.50 -0.55
CA THR A 77 8.07 10.01 -1.68
C THR A 77 9.41 9.29 -1.83
N GLY A 78 9.80 8.45 -0.87
CA GLY A 78 11.15 7.92 -0.72
C GLY A 78 12.14 8.85 0.01
N GLN A 79 11.69 10.00 0.50
CA GLN A 79 12.52 10.92 1.29
C GLN A 79 12.46 10.64 2.79
N LEU A 80 11.25 10.32 3.28
CA LEU A 80 11.01 10.01 4.69
C LEU A 80 11.30 8.53 4.95
N ASP A 81 11.96 8.26 6.07
CA ASP A 81 12.00 6.91 6.63
C ASP A 81 10.68 6.59 7.35
N ARG A 82 10.55 5.36 7.86
CA ARG A 82 9.35 4.93 8.60
C ARG A 82 9.01 5.84 9.77
N GLU A 83 10.02 6.37 10.46
CA GLU A 83 9.83 7.27 11.60
C GLU A 83 9.33 8.65 11.14
N GLY A 84 9.82 9.16 10.02
CA GLY A 84 9.31 10.37 9.36
C GLY A 84 7.86 10.22 8.90
N VAL A 85 7.51 9.07 8.30
CA VAL A 85 6.11 8.75 7.92
C VAL A 85 5.21 8.70 9.15
N ARG A 86 5.69 8.11 10.26
CA ARG A 86 4.98 8.07 11.53
C ARG A 86 4.71 9.47 12.09
N LYS A 87 5.69 10.37 12.04
CA LYS A 87 5.51 11.77 12.44
C LYS A 87 4.51 12.52 11.54
N ALA A 88 4.44 12.19 10.25
CA ALA A 88 3.41 12.73 9.37
C ALA A 88 2.01 12.26 9.78
N LEU A 89 1.86 10.97 10.13
CA LEU A 89 0.61 10.43 10.66
C LEU A 89 0.19 11.10 11.98
N GLU A 90 1.13 11.26 12.91
CA GLU A 90 0.91 11.97 14.18
C GLU A 90 0.38 13.39 13.96
N LYS A 91 0.95 14.11 12.99
CA LYS A 91 0.52 15.45 12.66
C LYS A 91 -0.92 15.46 12.14
N LEU A 92 -1.25 14.57 11.20
CA LEU A 92 -2.61 14.44 10.66
C LEU A 92 -3.65 14.15 11.74
N VAL A 93 -3.29 13.33 12.74
CA VAL A 93 -4.17 13.03 13.88
C VAL A 93 -4.31 14.24 14.81
N ARG A 94 -3.20 14.91 15.13
CA ARG A 94 -3.18 16.10 15.99
C ARG A 94 -3.96 17.26 15.40
N ASP A 95 -3.87 17.43 14.09
CA ASP A 95 -4.58 18.47 13.34
C ASP A 95 -6.07 18.12 13.14
N GLY A 96 -6.55 16.98 13.67
CA GLY A 96 -7.93 16.52 13.55
C GLY A 96 -8.35 16.09 12.15
N THR A 97 -7.40 15.99 11.22
CA THR A 97 -7.64 15.61 9.82
C THR A 97 -7.95 14.12 9.70
N LEU A 98 -7.36 13.30 10.58
CA LEU A 98 -7.53 11.86 10.62
C LEU A 98 -7.85 11.42 12.05
N VAL A 99 -8.92 10.64 12.22
CA VAL A 99 -9.22 9.98 13.50
C VAL A 99 -8.87 8.50 13.35
N ILE A 100 -7.98 8.01 14.22
CA ILE A 100 -7.62 6.59 14.29
C ILE A 100 -8.24 6.02 15.55
N THR A 101 -9.19 5.12 15.40
CA THR A 101 -9.77 4.36 16.51
C THR A 101 -9.02 3.04 16.65
N GLY A 102 -8.56 2.73 17.87
CA GLY A 102 -8.13 1.36 18.19
C GLY A 102 -9.33 0.43 18.30
N ASP A 103 -9.16 -0.85 17.96
CA ASP A 103 -10.17 -1.87 18.25
C ASP A 103 -10.35 -1.95 19.78
N GLY A 104 -11.51 -1.47 20.26
CA GLY A 104 -11.89 -1.52 21.67
C GLY A 104 -12.01 -0.17 22.40
N ASP A 105 -11.51 0.93 21.84
CA ASP A 105 -11.61 2.25 22.48
C ASP A 105 -12.79 3.06 21.92
N ALA A 106 -13.91 3.04 22.65
CA ALA A 106 -15.07 3.90 22.40
C ALA A 106 -14.80 5.41 22.61
N ASN A 107 -13.56 5.77 22.99
CA ASN A 107 -13.19 7.14 23.32
C ASN A 107 -12.55 7.85 22.11
N ARG A 108 -13.40 8.39 21.23
CA ARG A 108 -12.99 9.19 20.05
C ARG A 108 -12.14 10.44 20.37
N GLN A 109 -11.94 10.78 21.65
CA GLN A 109 -11.27 12.01 22.08
C GLN A 109 -9.86 11.81 22.64
N ALA A 110 -9.41 10.58 22.87
CA ALA A 110 -8.03 10.32 23.29
C ALA A 110 -7.09 10.29 22.08
N SER A 111 -5.96 10.99 22.17
CA SER A 111 -4.89 10.86 21.16
C SER A 111 -4.38 9.41 21.15
N PRO A 112 -4.28 8.76 19.98
CA PRO A 112 -3.80 7.39 19.88
C PRO A 112 -2.41 7.23 20.50
N SER A 113 -2.16 6.10 21.14
CA SER A 113 -0.85 5.80 21.69
C SER A 113 0.21 5.68 20.57
N GLN A 114 1.48 5.88 20.95
CA GLN A 114 2.63 5.72 20.04
C GLN A 114 2.65 4.34 19.36
N GLN A 115 2.26 3.29 20.08
CA GLN A 115 2.20 1.94 19.54
C GLN A 115 1.10 1.79 18.49
N VAL A 116 -0.10 2.34 18.75
CA VAL A 116 -1.22 2.30 17.79
C VAL A 116 -0.84 2.99 16.47
N LEU A 117 -0.12 4.11 16.53
CA LEU A 117 0.35 4.82 15.34
C LEU A 117 1.40 4.03 14.57
N ARG A 118 2.34 3.38 15.26
CA ARG A 118 3.32 2.48 14.62
C ARG A 118 2.63 1.34 13.89
N ASP A 119 1.71 0.66 14.57
CA ASP A 119 0.96 -0.45 13.98
C ASP A 119 0.11 0.01 12.79
N ALA A 120 -0.46 1.22 12.86
CA ALA A 120 -1.21 1.81 11.76
C ALA A 120 -0.34 2.10 10.54
N VAL A 121 0.89 2.60 10.72
CA VAL A 121 1.85 2.78 9.62
C VAL A 121 2.22 1.44 9.02
N ASP A 122 2.60 0.45 9.83
CA ASP A 122 3.04 -0.85 9.33
C ASP A 122 1.90 -1.61 8.61
N ARG A 123 0.67 -1.54 9.12
CA ARG A 123 -0.52 -2.06 8.41
C ARG A 123 -0.74 -1.35 7.08
N THR A 124 -0.61 -0.02 7.06
CA THR A 124 -0.80 0.79 5.86
C THR A 124 0.24 0.44 4.79
N LEU A 125 1.52 0.34 5.16
CA LEU A 125 2.59 -0.02 4.22
C LEU A 125 2.35 -1.42 3.64
N ARG A 126 1.99 -2.40 4.47
CA ARG A 126 1.63 -3.75 3.98
C ARG A 126 0.43 -3.75 3.03
N GLN A 127 -0.60 -2.93 3.32
CA GLN A 127 -1.76 -2.80 2.44
C GLN A 127 -1.35 -2.22 1.07
N LEU A 128 -0.48 -1.22 1.05
CA LEU A 128 0.00 -0.60 -0.18
C LEU A 128 0.95 -1.51 -0.99
N GLU A 129 1.80 -2.28 -0.31
CA GLU A 129 2.66 -3.31 -0.91
C GLU A 129 1.79 -4.38 -1.61
N ALA A 130 0.86 -4.99 -0.87
CA ALA A 130 -0.02 -6.02 -1.38
C ALA A 130 -0.93 -5.51 -2.52
N GLY A 131 -1.31 -4.23 -2.48
CA GLY A 131 -2.12 -3.58 -3.51
C GLY A 131 -1.35 -3.11 -4.74
N GLY A 132 -0.02 -3.27 -4.79
CA GLY A 132 0.80 -2.86 -5.93
C GLY A 132 0.96 -1.35 -6.10
N PHE A 133 0.90 -0.58 -5.00
CA PHE A 133 1.04 0.88 -5.00
C PHE A 133 2.47 1.36 -4.73
N MET A 134 3.37 0.46 -4.30
CA MET A 134 4.74 0.77 -3.90
C MET A 134 5.74 0.53 -5.04
N VAL A 135 6.74 1.42 -5.15
CA VAL A 135 7.76 1.40 -6.21
C VAL A 135 9.17 1.55 -5.61
N GLY A 136 10.15 0.93 -6.25
CA GLY A 136 11.57 0.91 -5.85
C GLY A 136 12.45 1.66 -6.83
#